data_AF-A0A1Q6XGH9-F1
#
_entry.id   AF-A0A1Q6XGH9-F1
#
_cell.length_a   1.000
_cell.length_b   1.000
_cell.length_c   1.000
_cell.angle_alpha   90.00
_cell.angle_beta   90.00
_cell.angle_gamma   90.00
#
_symmetry.space_group_name_H-M   'P 1'
#
loop_
_entity.id
_entity.type
_entity.pdbx_description
1 polymer ?
#
loop_
_entity_poly.entity_id
_entity_poly.type
_entity_poly.pdbx_seq_one_letter_code
_entity_poly.pdbx_strand_id
1 'polypeptide(L)'
;MTKAKLAHGKADFKDNAWFVGVTPRRSPEIVVAVLFEGGEHGQFAARIAAQVVKAYVDKQRQQPTKVAKGDGKVEVGAVWNASEGDGEVLRSGHFVLPLSKKRVPLAVAAPGLE
;
A
#
# COMPACT_ATOMS: atom_id res chain seq x y z
N MET A 1 47.36 -15.42 27.49
CA MET A 1 46.20 -15.76 26.66
C MET A 1 46.03 -14.68 25.60
N THR A 2 46.66 -14.87 24.44
CA THR A 2 46.83 -13.84 23.40
C THR A 2 45.58 -13.80 22.53
N LYS A 3 44.91 -12.65 22.44
CA LYS A 3 43.70 -12.43 21.63
C LYS A 3 44.04 -12.56 20.15
N ALA A 4 43.48 -13.57 19.48
CA ALA A 4 43.63 -13.76 18.05
C ALA A 4 42.96 -12.59 17.29
N LYS A 5 43.75 -11.80 16.56
CA LYS A 5 43.24 -10.83 15.59
C LYS A 5 42.82 -11.57 14.32
N LEU A 6 41.52 -11.75 14.13
CA LEU A 6 40.92 -12.05 12.83
C LEU A 6 41.08 -10.80 11.94
N ALA A 7 42.20 -10.71 11.23
CA ALA A 7 42.54 -9.57 10.36
C ALA A 7 42.76 -10.01 8.89
N HIS A 8 42.03 -11.02 8.42
CA HIS A 8 42.12 -11.50 7.03
C HIS A 8 40.71 -11.74 6.43
N GLY A 9 39.87 -10.70 6.39
CA GLY A 9 38.54 -10.84 5.75
C GLY A 9 37.66 -9.59 5.76
N LYS A 10 38.03 -8.54 6.50
CA LYS A 10 37.31 -7.24 6.45
C LYS A 10 37.55 -6.43 5.18
N ALA A 11 38.61 -6.74 4.41
CA ALA A 11 38.95 -6.01 3.19
C ALA A 11 38.27 -6.61 1.94
N ASP A 12 37.95 -7.90 1.97
CA ASP A 12 37.44 -8.63 0.81
C ASP A 12 35.91 -8.59 0.71
N PHE A 13 35.22 -8.31 1.81
CA PHE A 13 33.76 -8.26 1.87
C PHE A 13 33.29 -6.89 2.35
N LYS A 14 32.50 -6.22 1.50
CA LYS A 14 31.77 -5.00 1.87
C LYS A 14 30.76 -5.32 2.96
N ASP A 15 30.55 -4.39 3.89
CA ASP A 15 29.55 -4.54 4.95
C ASP A 15 28.15 -4.76 4.35
N ASN A 16 27.34 -5.57 5.03
CA ASN A 16 25.96 -5.81 4.61
C ASN A 16 25.04 -4.69 5.06
N ALA A 17 24.18 -4.23 4.16
CA ALA A 17 23.13 -3.27 4.48
C ALA A 17 21.86 -4.01 4.89
N TRP A 18 21.19 -3.54 5.94
CA TRP A 18 19.91 -4.06 6.37
C TRP A 18 18.95 -2.93 6.71
N PHE A 19 17.66 -3.16 6.50
CA PHE A 19 16.61 -2.21 6.80
C PHE A 19 15.35 -2.96 7.24
N VAL A 20 14.72 -2.48 8.32
CA VAL A 20 13.42 -2.98 8.77
C VAL A 20 12.49 -1.80 8.97
N GLY A 21 11.30 -1.90 8.38
CA GLY A 21 10.28 -0.86 8.45
C GLY A 21 8.88 -1.43 8.63
N VAL A 22 7.99 -0.61 9.18
CA VAL A 22 6.60 -0.94 9.47
C VAL A 22 5.71 0.17 8.91
N THR A 23 4.59 -0.21 8.29
CA THR A 23 3.63 0.74 7.72
C THR A 23 2.20 0.19 7.77
N PRO A 24 1.15 1.04 7.88
CA PRO A 24 1.15 2.46 8.30
C PRO A 24 1.64 2.72 9.73
N ARG A 25 2.15 3.93 10.03
CA ARG A 25 2.72 4.27 11.36
C ARG A 25 1.72 4.16 12.52
N ARG A 26 0.46 4.55 12.30
CA ARG A 26 -0.57 4.60 13.36
C ARG A 26 -1.29 3.26 13.55
N SER A 27 -1.38 2.47 12.49
CA SER A 27 -2.04 1.16 12.48
C SER A 27 -1.19 0.23 11.60
N PRO A 28 -0.23 -0.50 12.19
CA PRO A 28 0.71 -1.29 11.41
C PRO A 28 0.00 -2.49 10.77
N GLU A 29 0.07 -2.61 9.44
CA GLU A 29 -0.54 -3.70 8.68
C GLU A 29 0.51 -4.62 8.04
N ILE A 30 1.68 -4.07 7.70
CA ILE A 30 2.78 -4.81 7.06
C ILE A 30 4.12 -4.43 7.68
N VAL A 31 5.00 -5.42 7.80
CA VAL A 31 6.41 -5.29 8.18
C VAL A 31 7.28 -5.73 7.01
N VAL A 32 8.29 -4.94 6.67
CA VAL A 32 9.22 -5.20 5.57
C VAL A 32 10.64 -5.25 6.12
N ALA A 33 11.32 -6.38 5.92
CA ALA A 33 12.73 -6.57 6.24
C ALA A 33 13.52 -6.82 4.95
N VAL A 34 14.60 -6.06 4.74
CA VAL A 34 15.47 -6.16 3.57
C VAL A 34 16.90 -6.33 4.03
N LEU A 35 17.56 -7.36 3.51
CA LEU A 35 19.00 -7.57 3.62
C LEU A 35 19.61 -7.40 2.24
N PHE A 36 20.68 -6.61 2.16
CA PHE A 36 21.39 -6.33 0.93
C PHE A 36 22.89 -6.52 1.13
N GLU A 37 23.42 -7.58 0.51
CA GLU A 37 24.82 -7.99 0.65
C GLU A 37 25.75 -6.99 -0.04
N GLY A 38 26.82 -6.59 0.65
CA GLY A 38 27.77 -5.60 0.16
C GLY A 38 27.21 -4.18 -0.06
N GLY A 39 26.05 -3.89 0.51
CA GLY A 39 25.39 -2.58 0.42
C GLY A 39 25.99 -1.48 1.32
N GLU A 40 26.96 -1.83 2.18
CA GLU A 40 27.66 -1.00 3.17
C GLU A 40 26.74 -0.35 4.22
N HIS A 41 25.84 0.53 3.78
CA HIS A 41 24.91 1.27 4.60
C HIS A 41 23.46 0.99 4.21
N GLY A 42 22.55 1.09 5.17
CA GLY A 42 21.12 0.84 5.00
C GLY A 42 20.39 1.70 3.95
N GLN A 43 21.05 2.69 3.33
CA GLN A 43 20.43 3.58 2.33
C GLN A 43 19.90 2.80 1.11
N PHE A 44 20.64 1.81 0.62
CA PHE A 44 20.20 0.99 -0.51
C PHE A 44 19.09 0.02 -0.12
N ALA A 45 19.21 -0.64 1.04
CA ALA A 45 18.18 -1.51 1.59
C ALA A 45 16.86 -0.76 1.85
N ALA A 46 16.93 0.49 2.32
CA ALA A 46 15.77 1.35 2.55
C ALA A 46 15.03 1.71 1.24
N ARG A 47 15.75 1.95 0.13
CA ARG A 47 15.13 2.23 -1.17
C ARG A 47 14.36 1.01 -1.71
N ILE A 48 14.92 -0.18 -1.53
CA ILE A 48 14.23 -1.44 -1.88
C ILE A 48 12.96 -1.59 -1.03
N ALA A 49 13.06 -1.39 0.29
CA ALA A 49 11.91 -1.45 1.18
C ALA A 49 10.81 -0.44 0.80
N ALA A 50 11.18 0.78 0.38
CA ALA A 50 10.23 1.79 -0.08
C ALA A 50 9.45 1.36 -1.33
N GLN A 51 10.09 0.66 -2.28
CA GLN A 51 9.42 0.12 -3.46
C GLN A 51 8.41 -0.96 -3.11
N VAL A 52 8.75 -1.86 -2.16
CA VAL A 52 7.85 -2.89 -1.65
C VAL A 52 6.63 -2.27 -0.96
N VAL A 53 6.86 -1.27 -0.11
CA VAL A 53 5.78 -0.54 0.57
C VAL A 53 4.88 0.17 -0.45
N LYS A 54 5.46 0.82 -1.45
CA LYS A 54 4.69 1.49 -2.52
C LYS A 54 3.82 0.48 -3.28
N ALA A 55 4.38 -0.66 -3.67
CA ALA A 55 3.66 -1.74 -4.34
C ALA A 55 2.49 -2.26 -3.49
N TYR A 56 2.69 -2.43 -2.18
CA TYR A 56 1.64 -2.84 -1.26
C TYR A 56 0.50 -1.81 -1.17
N VAL A 57 0.83 -0.53 -0.98
CA VAL A 57 -0.17 0.55 -0.86
C VAL A 57 -0.93 0.76 -2.16
N ASP A 58 -0.23 0.72 -3.30
CA ASP A 58 -0.86 0.84 -4.62
C ASP A 58 -1.86 -0.31 -4.84
N LYS A 59 -1.49 -1.54 -4.46
CA LYS A 59 -2.40 -2.70 -4.53
C LYS A 59 -3.59 -2.55 -3.60
N GLN A 60 -3.39 -2.09 -2.36
CA GLN A 60 -4.47 -1.88 -1.39
C GLN A 60 -5.48 -0.82 -1.89
N ARG A 61 -5.00 0.27 -2.51
CA ARG A 61 -5.86 1.32 -3.10
C ARG A 61 -6.61 0.86 -4.34
N GLN A 62 -6.05 -0.07 -5.10
CA GLN A 62 -6.66 -0.62 -6.30
C GLN A 62 -7.59 -1.80 -6.02
N GLN A 63 -7.66 -2.31 -4.79
CA GLN A 63 -8.74 -3.22 -4.43
C GLN A 63 -10.04 -2.46 -4.51
N PRO A 64 -10.98 -2.85 -5.40
CA PRO A 64 -12.28 -2.21 -5.42
C PRO A 64 -12.88 -2.33 -4.03
N THR A 65 -13.33 -1.21 -3.47
CA THR A 65 -14.24 -1.21 -2.33
C THR A 65 -15.24 -2.34 -2.57
N LYS A 66 -15.48 -3.20 -1.58
CA LYS A 66 -16.48 -4.29 -1.67
C LYS A 66 -17.88 -3.68 -1.87
N VAL A 67 -18.11 -3.10 -3.04
CA VAL A 67 -19.41 -2.75 -3.55
C VAL A 67 -20.08 -4.06 -3.88
N ALA A 68 -21.37 -4.16 -3.57
CA ALA A 68 -22.16 -5.33 -3.89
C ALA A 68 -21.88 -5.73 -5.36
N LYS A 69 -21.69 -7.03 -5.58
CA LYS A 69 -21.43 -7.65 -6.88
C LYS A 69 -22.70 -7.52 -7.74
N GLY A 70 -23.07 -6.28 -8.09
CA GLY A 70 -24.33 -5.93 -8.72
C GLY A 70 -24.19 -5.91 -10.24
N ASP A 71 -25.19 -6.46 -10.91
CA ASP A 71 -25.29 -6.65 -12.36
C ASP A 71 -25.42 -5.34 -13.15
N GLY A 72 -24.40 -4.49 -13.10
CA GLY A 72 -24.26 -3.31 -13.96
C GLY A 72 -25.25 -2.16 -13.67
N LYS A 73 -26.21 -2.35 -12.76
CA LYS A 73 -27.08 -1.30 -12.22
C LYS A 73 -26.91 -1.29 -10.70
N VAL A 74 -26.34 -0.21 -10.17
CA VAL A 74 -26.25 -0.01 -8.72
C VAL A 74 -27.27 1.05 -8.35
N GLU A 75 -28.23 0.66 -7.50
CA GLU A 75 -29.12 1.62 -6.85
C GLU A 75 -28.35 2.31 -5.73
N VAL A 76 -28.32 3.65 -5.79
CA VAL A 76 -27.74 4.48 -4.73
C VAL A 76 -28.86 5.31 -4.14
N GLY A 77 -29.13 5.08 -2.85
CA GLY A 77 -29.94 5.99 -2.04
C GLY A 77 -29.04 7.03 -1.39
N ALA A 78 -29.38 8.31 -1.56
CA ALA A 78 -28.73 9.40 -0.86
C ALA A 78 -29.76 10.12 0.02
N VAL A 79 -29.36 10.42 1.25
CA VAL A 79 -30.11 11.27 2.17
C VAL A 79 -29.23 12.49 2.44
N TRP A 80 -29.76 13.68 2.21
CA TRP A 80 -29.05 14.94 2.43
C TRP A 80 -29.95 15.96 3.09
N ASN A 81 -29.35 16.89 3.80
CA ASN A 81 -30.07 18.01 4.41
C ASN A 81 -30.10 19.18 3.42
N ALA A 82 -31.26 19.78 3.22
CA ALA A 82 -31.42 20.98 2.41
C ALA A 82 -31.92 22.11 3.31
N SER A 83 -31.25 23.25 3.27
CA SER A 83 -31.76 24.47 3.88
C SER A 83 -32.77 25.09 2.92
N GLU A 84 -34.03 25.08 3.31
CA GLU A 84 -35.13 25.67 2.57
C GLU A 84 -35.83 26.65 3.51
N GLY A 85 -35.40 27.92 3.48
CA GLY A 85 -35.81 28.95 4.44
C GLY A 85 -35.14 28.78 5.82
N ASP A 86 -35.88 29.11 6.89
CA ASP A 86 -35.41 29.04 8.29
C ASP A 86 -35.37 27.61 8.88
N GLY A 87 -35.60 26.58 8.06
CA GLY A 87 -35.66 25.17 8.50
C GLY A 87 -34.65 24.27 7.77
N GLU A 88 -34.14 23.27 8.49
CA GLU A 88 -33.40 22.14 7.93
C GLU A 88 -34.37 21.03 7.52
N VAL A 89 -34.43 20.72 6.22
CA VAL A 89 -35.31 19.69 5.66
C VAL A 89 -34.47 18.52 5.16
N LEU A 90 -34.74 17.33 5.72
CA LEU A 90 -34.16 16.08 5.22
C LEU A 90 -34.79 15.71 3.88
N ARG A 91 -33.95 15.59 2.86
CA ARG A 91 -34.30 15.11 1.51
C ARG A 91 -33.69 13.74 1.30
N SER A 92 -34.43 12.87 0.63
CA SER A 92 -33.94 11.57 0.18
C SER A 92 -34.21 11.40 -1.31
N GLY A 93 -33.25 10.85 -2.04
CA GLY A 93 -33.39 10.51 -3.44
C GLY A 93 -32.72 9.18 -3.76
N HIS A 94 -33.31 8.44 -4.69
CA HIS A 94 -32.72 7.22 -5.23
C HIS A 94 -32.41 7.44 -6.70
N PHE A 95 -31.21 7.07 -7.12
CA PHE A 95 -30.81 7.11 -8.51
C PHE A 95 -30.08 5.82 -8.88
N VAL A 96 -30.27 5.40 -10.13
CA VAL A 96 -29.68 4.17 -10.66
C VAL A 96 -28.47 4.55 -11.49
N LEU A 97 -27.28 4.12 -11.06
CA LEU A 97 -26.05 4.31 -11.82
C LEU A 97 -25.80 3.09 -12.72
N PRO A 98 -25.73 3.27 -14.05
CA PRO A 98 -25.22 2.23 -14.94
C PRO A 98 -23.70 2.16 -14.79
N LEU A 99 -23.20 1.07 -14.20
CA LEU A 99 -21.75 0.84 -14.10
C LEU A 99 -21.23 0.29 -15.42
N SER A 100 -20.18 0.90 -15.97
CA SER A 100 -19.56 0.41 -17.20
C SER A 100 -19.03 -1.02 -16.98
N LYS A 101 -19.34 -1.93 -17.92
CA LYS A 101 -18.91 -3.34 -17.87
C LYS A 101 -17.38 -3.52 -17.91
N LYS A 102 -16.62 -2.47 -18.26
CA LYS A 102 -15.17 -2.53 -18.34
C LYS A 102 -14.59 -2.42 -16.92
N ARG A 103 -14.50 -3.56 -16.24
CA ARG A 103 -13.73 -3.66 -15.00
C ARG A 103 -12.29 -3.26 -15.33
N VAL A 104 -11.78 -2.22 -14.65
CA VAL A 104 -10.35 -1.96 -14.64
C VAL A 104 -9.68 -3.25 -14.15
N PRO A 105 -8.68 -3.80 -14.88
CA PRO A 105 -8.05 -5.04 -14.46
C PRO A 105 -7.56 -4.88 -13.02
N LEU A 106 -7.93 -5.84 -12.14
CA LEU A 106 -7.34 -5.92 -10.82
C LEU A 106 -5.83 -6.05 -11.02
N ALA A 107 -5.05 -5.20 -10.34
CA ALA A 107 -3.62 -5.44 -10.23
C ALA A 107 -3.40 -6.68 -9.35
N VAL A 108 -3.32 -7.84 -10.01
CA VAL A 108 -2.93 -9.11 -9.38
C VAL A 108 -1.48 -9.00 -8.87
N ALA A 109 -0.64 -8.23 -9.58
CA ALA A 109 0.73 -7.88 -9.22
C ALA A 109 0.97 -6.36 -9.33
N ALA A 110 1.95 -5.87 -8.58
CA ALA A 110 2.41 -4.49 -8.71
C ALA A 110 3.10 -4.27 -10.08
N PRO A 111 3.00 -3.08 -10.68
CA PRO A 111 3.64 -2.79 -11.96
C PRO A 111 5.16 -3.07 -11.87
N GLY A 112 5.66 -4.03 -12.65
CA GLY A 112 7.09 -4.38 -12.73
C GLY A 112 7.55 -5.61 -11.94
N LEU A 113 6.63 -6.45 -11.44
CA LEU A 113 6.97 -7.75 -10.85
C LEU A 113 6.24 -8.85 -11.64
N GLU A 114 6.92 -9.44 -12.64
CA GLU A 114 6.56 -10.74 -13.24
C GLU A 114 7.17 -11.89 -12.42
#